data_AF-A0A667GVT1-F1
#
_entry.id   AF-A0A667GVT1-F1
#
_cell.length_a   1.000
_cell.length_b   1.000
_cell.length_c   1.000
_cell.angle_alpha   90.00
_cell.angle_beta   90.00
_cell.angle_gamma   90.00
#
_symmetry.space_group_name_H-M   'P 1'
#
loop_
_entity.id
_entity.type
_entity.pdbx_description
1 polymer ?
#
loop_
_entity_poly.entity_id
_entity_poly.type
_entity_poly.pdbx_seq_one_letter_code
_entity_poly.pdbx_strand_id
1 'polypeptide(L)'
;LSPAMEPAEGSHLDALAYLECAMGLLGSVLLKLVRSAYGRYASPRPACRVPARAAWALQELPSLAVPLWVCARTAAERLRHAPNRVLLAMFLVHYAQRSLIFPFLIRGGKPMPLYTCTLAFMFCVYNGYLQSRYLSQYAVYADDWVTDPRFLVGFCLWLIGMLINIHSDHILRNLRKPGETGYKIPRGGLFEYVTAANYFGEVVEWCGYALASWSIQGGAFAAFTFCILVSRAQQHHQWYLERFEDYPKFRKIIIPFLL
;
A
#
# COMPACT_ATOMS: atom_id res chain seq x y z
N LEU A 1 -8.60 1.26 34.42
CA LEU A 1 -7.64 0.35 33.76
C LEU A 1 -6.33 0.44 34.53
N SER A 2 -5.69 -0.69 34.82
CA SER A 2 -4.47 -0.72 35.66
C SER A 2 -3.26 -0.16 34.88
N PRO A 3 -2.47 0.77 35.44
CA PRO A 3 -1.29 1.36 34.79
C PRO A 3 -0.17 0.36 34.45
N ALA A 4 -0.24 -0.88 34.95
CA ALA A 4 0.71 -1.95 34.60
C ALA A 4 0.48 -2.57 33.20
N MET A 5 -0.67 -2.34 32.55
CA MET A 5 -0.99 -2.95 31.25
C MET A 5 -0.47 -2.15 30.04
N GLU A 6 -0.25 -0.84 30.16
CA GLU A 6 0.12 0.01 29.02
C GLU A 6 1.54 -0.23 28.46
N PRO A 7 2.59 -0.47 29.27
CA PRO A 7 3.94 -0.71 28.74
C PRO A 7 4.05 -2.02 27.95
N ALA A 8 3.25 -3.03 28.34
CA ALA A 8 3.23 -4.35 27.71
C ALA A 8 2.62 -4.27 26.30
N GLU A 9 1.54 -3.51 26.12
CA GLU A 9 0.88 -3.37 24.82
C GLU A 9 1.76 -2.59 23.82
N GLY A 10 2.48 -1.55 24.24
CA GLY A 10 3.45 -0.87 23.38
C GLY A 10 4.51 -1.81 22.83
N SER A 11 5.08 -2.67 23.69
CA SER A 11 6.05 -3.69 23.30
C SER A 11 5.44 -4.73 22.34
N HIS A 12 4.15 -5.05 22.50
CA HIS A 12 3.44 -5.92 21.55
C HIS A 12 3.28 -5.28 20.17
N LEU A 13 3.01 -3.97 20.09
CA LEU A 13 2.92 -3.28 18.80
C LEU A 13 4.25 -3.26 18.06
N ASP A 14 5.37 -3.12 18.76
CA ASP A 14 6.70 -3.23 18.16
C ASP A 14 6.97 -4.65 17.64
N ALA A 15 6.61 -5.68 18.43
CA ALA A 15 6.70 -7.08 18.00
C ALA A 15 5.85 -7.36 16.76
N LEU A 16 4.65 -6.78 16.68
CA LEU A 16 3.82 -6.83 15.47
C LEU A 16 4.55 -6.14 14.31
N ALA A 17 5.07 -4.93 14.45
CA ALA A 17 5.82 -4.28 13.38
C ALA A 17 7.00 -5.13 12.86
N TYR A 18 7.75 -5.81 13.72
CA TYR A 18 8.79 -6.74 13.29
C TYR A 18 8.24 -7.97 12.56
N LEU A 19 7.10 -8.51 13.02
CA LEU A 19 6.40 -9.58 12.33
C LEU A 19 5.94 -9.13 10.93
N GLU A 20 5.47 -7.90 10.78
CA GLU A 20 5.10 -7.32 9.48
C GLU A 20 6.28 -7.30 8.51
N CYS A 21 7.47 -6.87 8.97
CA CYS A 21 8.70 -6.95 8.18
C CYS A 21 9.01 -8.39 7.75
N ALA A 22 8.92 -9.35 8.67
CA ALA A 22 9.16 -10.76 8.37
C ALA A 22 8.13 -11.31 7.35
N MET A 23 6.85 -10.95 7.48
CA MET A 23 5.80 -11.27 6.53
C MET A 23 6.08 -10.68 5.15
N GLY A 24 6.61 -9.47 5.07
CA GLY A 24 6.99 -8.81 3.81
C GLY A 24 8.13 -9.54 3.10
N LEU A 25 9.18 -9.94 3.83
CA LEU A 25 10.28 -10.72 3.30
C LEU A 25 9.82 -12.11 2.83
N LEU A 26 9.05 -12.82 3.66
CA LEU A 26 8.49 -14.12 3.31
C LEU A 26 7.58 -14.01 2.08
N GLY A 27 6.69 -13.03 2.05
CA GLY A 27 5.80 -12.76 0.93
C GLY A 27 6.56 -12.46 -0.36
N SER A 28 7.65 -11.70 -0.28
CA SER A 28 8.54 -11.41 -1.40
C SER A 28 9.20 -12.69 -1.96
N VAL A 29 9.71 -13.57 -1.10
CA VAL A 29 10.25 -14.87 -1.50
C VAL A 29 9.16 -15.74 -2.13
N LEU A 30 7.99 -15.85 -1.50
CA LEU A 30 6.87 -16.63 -2.01
C LEU A 30 6.39 -16.13 -3.36
N LEU A 31 6.35 -14.81 -3.59
CA LEU A 31 5.99 -14.24 -4.88
C LEU A 31 7.02 -14.58 -5.98
N LYS A 32 8.30 -14.70 -5.65
CA LYS A 32 9.31 -15.13 -6.63
C LYS A 32 9.13 -16.60 -7.01
N LEU A 33 8.72 -17.44 -6.07
CA LEU A 33 8.51 -18.88 -6.28
C LEU A 33 7.15 -19.17 -6.95
N VAL A 34 6.10 -18.46 -6.53
CA VAL A 34 4.73 -18.64 -6.97
C VAL A 34 4.25 -17.32 -7.55
N ARG A 35 4.17 -17.23 -8.88
CA ARG A 35 3.63 -16.04 -9.58
C ARG A 35 2.31 -15.63 -8.93
N SER A 36 2.07 -14.32 -8.82
CA SER A 36 0.83 -13.79 -8.22
C SER A 36 -0.40 -14.44 -8.86
N ALA A 37 -1.47 -14.70 -8.12
CA ALA A 37 -2.61 -15.45 -8.65
C ALA A 37 -3.74 -14.59 -9.23
N TYR A 38 -3.53 -13.28 -9.38
CA TYR A 38 -4.56 -12.35 -9.83
C TYR A 38 -4.07 -11.37 -10.91
N GLY A 39 -5.02 -10.66 -11.51
CA GLY A 39 -4.75 -9.75 -12.63
C GLY A 39 -4.23 -10.51 -13.85
N ARG A 40 -3.06 -10.12 -14.37
CA ARG A 40 -2.46 -10.73 -15.58
C ARG A 40 -2.00 -12.16 -15.42
N TYR A 41 -1.84 -12.61 -14.18
CA TYR A 41 -1.38 -13.94 -13.83
C TYR A 41 -2.50 -14.87 -13.34
N ALA A 42 -3.76 -14.43 -13.41
CA ALA A 42 -4.88 -15.23 -12.97
C ALA A 42 -4.89 -16.60 -13.68
N SER A 43 -4.69 -17.66 -12.88
CA SER A 43 -4.70 -19.05 -13.34
C SER A 43 -6.08 -19.45 -13.87
N PRO A 44 -6.18 -20.37 -14.85
CA PRO A 44 -7.45 -20.92 -15.30
C PRO A 44 -8.05 -21.96 -14.34
N ARG A 45 -7.34 -22.35 -13.26
CA ARG A 45 -7.84 -23.37 -12.32
C ARG A 45 -9.17 -22.97 -11.65
N PRO A 46 -10.06 -23.93 -11.36
CA PRO A 46 -11.28 -23.68 -10.60
C PRO A 46 -10.89 -23.16 -9.22
N ALA A 47 -11.31 -21.94 -8.91
CA ALA A 47 -11.14 -21.32 -7.60
C ALA A 47 -12.37 -20.47 -7.34
N CYS A 48 -12.79 -20.38 -6.08
CA CYS A 48 -13.78 -19.39 -5.69
C CYS A 48 -13.23 -17.99 -6.00
N ARG A 49 -13.98 -17.19 -6.75
CA ARG A 49 -13.54 -15.89 -7.26
C ARG A 49 -14.52 -14.80 -6.87
N VAL A 50 -13.96 -13.64 -6.55
CA VAL A 50 -14.70 -12.43 -6.24
C VAL A 50 -14.57 -11.46 -7.42
N PRO A 51 -15.66 -10.79 -7.85
CA PRO A 51 -15.58 -9.74 -8.86
C PRO A 51 -14.54 -8.69 -8.48
N ALA A 52 -13.70 -8.25 -9.43
CA ALA A 52 -12.53 -7.42 -9.15
C ALA A 52 -12.87 -6.15 -8.35
N ARG A 53 -13.95 -5.45 -8.71
CA ARG A 53 -14.41 -4.24 -7.99
C ARG A 53 -14.76 -4.53 -6.54
N ALA A 54 -15.53 -5.60 -6.31
CA ALA A 54 -15.91 -6.01 -4.96
C ALA A 54 -14.69 -6.48 -4.14
N ALA A 55 -13.77 -7.23 -4.76
CA ALA A 55 -12.55 -7.68 -4.09
C ALA A 55 -11.70 -6.49 -3.60
N TRP A 56 -11.45 -5.51 -4.47
CA TRP A 56 -10.69 -4.30 -4.12
C TRP A 56 -11.41 -3.43 -3.09
N ALA A 57 -12.74 -3.26 -3.19
CA ALA A 57 -13.50 -2.52 -2.19
C ALA A 57 -13.46 -3.20 -0.82
N LEU A 58 -13.65 -4.52 -0.77
CA LEU A 58 -13.70 -5.27 0.48
C LEU A 58 -12.33 -5.41 1.13
N GLN A 59 -11.29 -5.74 0.36
CA GLN A 59 -9.98 -6.05 0.94
C GLN A 59 -9.30 -4.83 1.58
N GLU A 60 -9.50 -3.64 1.03
CA GLU A 60 -8.82 -2.40 1.47
C GLU A 60 -9.61 -1.65 2.55
N LEU A 61 -10.93 -1.86 2.62
CA LEU A 61 -11.83 -1.18 3.55
C LEU A 61 -11.40 -1.28 5.03
N PRO A 62 -10.85 -2.41 5.53
CA PRO A 62 -10.40 -2.49 6.92
C PRO A 62 -9.35 -1.46 7.31
N SER A 63 -8.44 -1.09 6.40
CA SER A 63 -7.44 -0.05 6.68
C SER A 63 -8.04 1.36 6.72
N LEU A 64 -9.31 1.53 6.34
CA LEU A 64 -10.07 2.75 6.65
C LEU A 64 -10.94 2.57 7.90
N ALA A 65 -11.67 1.46 7.97
CA ALA A 65 -12.68 1.22 9.00
C ALA A 65 -12.09 0.93 10.39
N VAL A 66 -11.00 0.17 10.47
CA VAL A 66 -10.36 -0.18 11.75
C VAL A 66 -9.78 1.06 12.44
N PRO A 67 -9.01 1.94 11.76
CA PRO A 67 -8.57 3.19 12.38
C PRO A 67 -9.70 4.06 12.93
N LEU A 68 -10.79 4.22 12.17
CA LEU A 68 -11.96 4.98 12.61
C LEU A 68 -12.62 4.33 13.83
N TRP A 69 -12.75 3.01 13.83
CA TRP A 69 -13.28 2.25 14.96
C TRP A 69 -12.41 2.37 16.22
N VAL A 70 -11.08 2.26 16.09
CA VAL A 70 -10.12 2.44 17.21
C VAL A 70 -10.26 3.84 17.81
N CYS A 71 -10.32 4.87 16.97
CA CYS A 71 -10.45 6.26 17.42
C CYS A 71 -11.80 6.54 18.10
N ALA A 72 -12.87 5.84 17.70
CA ALA A 72 -14.19 6.03 18.29
C ALA A 72 -14.40 5.27 19.61
N ARG A 73 -13.67 4.17 19.84
CA ARG A 73 -13.87 3.27 20.99
C ARG A 73 -12.85 3.41 22.10
N THR A 74 -11.67 3.95 21.82
CA THR A 74 -10.59 4.08 22.80
C THR A 74 -10.31 5.57 23.07
N ALA A 75 -9.93 5.90 24.31
CA ALA A 75 -9.54 7.27 24.65
C ALA A 75 -8.28 7.63 23.86
N ALA A 76 -8.43 8.30 22.72
CA ALA A 76 -7.33 8.58 21.79
C ALA A 76 -6.47 9.76 22.28
N GLU A 77 -5.80 9.59 23.42
CA GLU A 77 -5.10 10.66 24.14
C GLU A 77 -4.06 11.35 23.27
N ARG A 78 -3.30 10.60 22.47
CA ARG A 78 -2.26 11.16 21.60
C ARG A 78 -2.83 11.94 20.41
N LEU A 79 -4.08 11.67 19.99
CA LEU A 79 -4.74 12.45 18.93
C LEU A 79 -5.11 13.86 19.38
N ARG A 80 -4.88 14.25 20.64
CA ARG A 80 -4.93 15.67 21.05
C ARG A 80 -3.82 16.49 20.39
N HIS A 81 -2.69 15.86 20.04
CA HIS A 81 -1.55 16.53 19.44
C HIS A 81 -1.68 16.60 17.91
N ALA A 82 -1.19 17.69 17.31
CA ALA A 82 -1.27 17.89 15.86
C ALA A 82 -0.49 16.84 15.04
N PRO A 83 0.75 16.45 15.40
CA PRO A 83 1.52 15.45 14.63
C PRO A 83 0.75 14.14 14.44
N ASN A 84 0.20 13.58 15.52
CA ASN A 84 -0.54 12.32 15.49
C ASN A 84 -1.78 12.39 14.59
N ARG A 85 -2.52 13.51 14.65
CA ARG A 85 -3.71 13.72 13.81
C ARG A 85 -3.35 13.81 12.33
N VAL A 86 -2.29 14.54 11.99
CA VAL A 86 -1.87 14.68 10.59
C VAL A 86 -1.36 13.35 10.03
N LEU A 87 -0.55 12.61 10.78
CA LEU A 87 -0.08 11.28 10.37
C LEU A 87 -1.25 10.31 10.17
N LEU A 88 -2.18 10.25 11.11
CA LEU A 88 -3.37 9.42 10.96
C LEU A 88 -4.21 9.85 9.75
N ALA A 89 -4.34 11.16 9.52
CA ALA A 89 -5.04 11.69 8.36
C ALA A 89 -4.36 11.32 7.04
N MET A 90 -3.02 11.33 6.95
CA MET A 90 -2.29 10.85 5.77
C MET A 90 -2.67 9.40 5.44
N PHE A 91 -2.65 8.52 6.44
CA PHE A 91 -3.04 7.13 6.30
C PHE A 91 -4.51 6.99 5.84
N LEU A 92 -5.43 7.70 6.50
CA LEU A 92 -6.86 7.67 6.17
C LEU A 92 -7.17 8.24 4.78
N VAL A 93 -6.47 9.30 4.35
CA VAL A 93 -6.64 9.92 3.02
C VAL A 93 -6.22 8.95 1.92
N HIS A 94 -5.10 8.26 2.09
CA HIS A 94 -4.71 7.17 1.18
C HIS A 94 -5.81 6.11 1.11
N TYR A 95 -6.22 5.57 2.26
CA TYR A 95 -7.18 4.46 2.26
C TYR A 95 -8.60 4.87 1.88
N ALA A 96 -9.00 6.13 2.06
CA ALA A 96 -10.23 6.66 1.49
C ALA A 96 -10.16 6.64 -0.04
N GLN A 97 -9.05 7.08 -0.63
CA GLN A 97 -8.82 6.96 -2.07
C GLN A 97 -8.83 5.50 -2.52
N ARG A 98 -8.09 4.62 -1.83
CA ARG A 98 -7.88 3.22 -2.23
C ARG A 98 -9.11 2.34 -2.06
N SER A 99 -9.95 2.59 -1.06
CA SER A 99 -11.13 1.76 -0.74
C SER A 99 -12.46 2.35 -1.26
N LEU A 100 -12.61 3.68 -1.27
CA LEU A 100 -13.88 4.33 -1.62
C LEU A 100 -13.90 4.96 -3.01
N ILE A 101 -12.75 5.20 -3.64
CA ILE A 101 -12.66 5.85 -4.96
C ILE A 101 -12.11 4.87 -6.00
N PHE A 102 -10.92 4.32 -5.77
CA PHE A 102 -10.23 3.46 -6.72
C PHE A 102 -11.08 2.27 -7.20
N PRO A 103 -11.77 1.48 -6.34
CA PRO A 103 -12.48 0.28 -6.77
C PRO A 103 -13.64 0.59 -7.73
N PHE A 104 -14.29 1.74 -7.55
CA PHE A 104 -15.39 2.20 -8.40
C PHE A 104 -14.90 2.73 -9.76
N LEU A 105 -13.63 3.15 -9.84
CA LEU A 105 -13.00 3.61 -11.07
C LEU A 105 -12.33 2.49 -11.88
N ILE A 106 -12.23 1.27 -11.33
CA ILE A 106 -11.70 0.11 -12.04
C ILE A 106 -12.54 -0.15 -13.29
N ARG A 107 -11.87 -0.25 -14.46
CA ARG A 107 -12.47 -0.59 -15.74
C ARG A 107 -12.04 -2.00 -16.17
N GLY A 108 -12.99 -2.92 -16.21
CA GLY A 108 -12.72 -4.34 -16.44
C GLY A 108 -11.96 -4.98 -15.28
N GLY A 109 -11.17 -6.02 -15.58
CA GLY A 109 -10.36 -6.74 -14.58
C GLY A 109 -10.81 -8.19 -14.39
N LYS A 110 -9.85 -9.09 -14.34
CA LYS A 110 -10.14 -10.51 -14.10
C LYS A 110 -10.59 -10.70 -12.64
N PRO A 111 -11.60 -11.55 -12.37
CA PRO A 111 -12.00 -11.88 -11.00
C PRO A 111 -10.81 -12.35 -10.16
N MET A 112 -10.75 -11.90 -8.91
CA MET A 112 -9.67 -12.21 -7.99
C MET A 112 -9.98 -13.52 -7.24
N PRO A 113 -9.01 -14.42 -7.04
CA PRO A 113 -9.21 -15.57 -6.16
C PRO A 113 -9.57 -15.14 -4.74
N LEU A 114 -10.58 -15.78 -4.14
CA LEU A 114 -11.08 -15.44 -2.81
C LEU A 114 -9.97 -15.42 -1.77
N TYR A 115 -9.08 -16.42 -1.78
CA TYR A 115 -7.97 -16.49 -0.81
C TYR A 115 -7.04 -15.26 -0.89
N THR A 116 -6.81 -14.69 -2.08
CA THR A 116 -5.98 -13.49 -2.23
C THR A 116 -6.68 -12.29 -1.61
N CYS A 117 -7.99 -12.15 -1.85
CA CYS A 117 -8.82 -11.12 -1.25
C CYS A 117 -8.84 -11.25 0.29
N THR A 118 -8.95 -12.48 0.83
CA THR A 118 -8.93 -12.74 2.27
C THR A 118 -7.58 -12.39 2.89
N LEU A 119 -6.46 -12.76 2.27
CA LEU A 119 -5.13 -12.40 2.77
C LEU A 119 -4.93 -10.88 2.81
N ALA A 120 -5.35 -10.17 1.75
CA ALA A 120 -5.29 -8.71 1.71
C ALA A 120 -6.20 -8.06 2.76
N PHE A 121 -7.41 -8.59 2.96
CA PHE A 121 -8.32 -8.14 4.02
C PHE A 121 -7.69 -8.29 5.41
N MET A 122 -7.14 -9.47 5.71
CA MET A 122 -6.48 -9.74 7.00
C MET A 122 -5.28 -8.82 7.22
N PHE A 123 -4.48 -8.59 6.19
CA PHE A 123 -3.39 -7.62 6.25
C PHE A 123 -3.91 -6.19 6.52
N CYS A 124 -4.98 -5.77 5.85
CA CYS A 124 -5.54 -4.43 6.03
C CYS A 124 -6.15 -4.23 7.44
N VAL A 125 -6.74 -5.27 8.03
CA VAL A 125 -7.16 -5.26 9.45
C VAL A 125 -5.94 -5.11 10.35
N TYR A 126 -4.93 -5.93 10.12
CA TYR A 126 -3.70 -5.97 10.90
C TYR A 126 -2.95 -4.63 10.89
N ASN A 127 -2.62 -4.12 9.69
CA ASN A 127 -1.88 -2.88 9.53
C ASN A 127 -2.73 -1.67 9.94
N GLY A 128 -4.02 -1.67 9.60
CA GLY A 128 -4.95 -0.65 10.05
C GLY A 128 -5.01 -0.54 11.58
N TYR A 129 -5.05 -1.67 12.28
CA TYR A 129 -4.93 -1.70 13.75
C TYR A 129 -3.58 -1.19 14.23
N LEU A 130 -2.48 -1.73 13.68
CA LEU A 130 -1.11 -1.42 14.09
C LEU A 130 -0.82 0.09 14.02
N GLN A 131 -1.11 0.72 12.88
CA GLN A 131 -0.84 2.14 12.68
C GLN A 131 -1.74 3.03 13.56
N SER A 132 -3.04 2.74 13.57
CA SER A 132 -4.01 3.58 14.31
C SER A 132 -3.87 3.44 15.82
N ARG A 133 -3.64 2.23 16.34
CA ARG A 133 -3.42 2.01 17.77
C ARG A 133 -2.15 2.68 18.24
N TYR A 134 -1.06 2.55 17.50
CA TYR A 134 0.20 3.22 17.81
C TYR A 134 0.05 4.74 17.83
N LEU A 135 -0.49 5.34 16.77
CA LEU A 135 -0.64 6.79 16.65
C LEU A 135 -1.62 7.40 17.65
N SER A 136 -2.66 6.67 18.05
CA SER A 136 -3.70 7.19 18.95
C SER A 136 -3.36 7.10 20.43
N GLN A 137 -2.41 6.24 20.84
CA GLN A 137 -2.12 5.93 22.24
C GLN A 137 -0.64 6.08 22.63
N TYR A 138 0.27 5.66 21.76
CA TYR A 138 1.68 5.45 22.13
C TYR A 138 2.64 6.45 21.50
N ALA A 139 2.35 6.93 20.29
CA ALA A 139 3.27 7.81 19.57
C ALA A 139 3.39 9.17 20.26
N VAL A 140 4.59 9.48 20.74
CA VAL A 140 4.94 10.75 21.37
C VAL A 140 5.81 11.55 20.41
N TYR A 141 5.37 12.76 20.08
CA TYR A 141 6.08 13.70 19.23
C TYR A 141 6.37 14.98 20.02
N ALA A 142 7.43 15.68 19.64
CA ALA A 142 7.66 17.04 20.10
C ALA A 142 6.55 17.98 19.57
N ASP A 143 6.27 19.08 20.28
CA ASP A 143 5.20 20.01 19.90
C ASP A 143 5.47 20.68 18.54
N ASP A 144 6.74 20.87 18.19
CA ASP A 144 7.22 21.44 16.93
C ASP A 144 7.45 20.37 15.83
N TRP A 145 7.05 19.12 16.05
CA TRP A 145 7.35 18.03 15.12
C TRP A 145 6.80 18.26 13.71
N VAL A 146 5.64 18.93 13.57
CA VAL A 146 5.08 19.26 12.24
C VAL A 146 5.95 20.23 11.43
N THR A 147 6.88 20.93 12.08
CA THR A 147 7.89 21.78 11.45
C THR A 147 9.27 21.14 11.41
N ASP A 148 9.45 19.94 11.97
CA ASP A 148 10.70 19.19 11.91
C ASP A 148 11.02 18.83 10.44
N PRO A 149 12.27 18.96 9.99
CA PRO A 149 12.67 18.61 8.63
C PRO A 149 12.27 17.19 8.20
N ARG A 150 12.31 16.21 9.12
CA ARG A 150 11.90 14.82 8.83
C ARG A 150 10.41 14.77 8.51
N PHE A 151 9.58 15.45 9.29
CA PHE A 151 8.16 15.53 9.05
C PHE A 151 7.85 16.21 7.72
N LEU A 152 8.46 17.37 7.46
CA LEU A 152 8.23 18.14 6.23
C LEU A 152 8.65 17.36 4.97
N VAL A 153 9.86 16.78 4.98
CA VAL A 153 10.34 15.95 3.87
C VAL A 153 9.47 14.70 3.72
N GLY A 154 9.13 14.04 4.82
CA GLY A 154 8.28 12.86 4.81
C GLY A 154 6.88 13.14 4.27
N PHE A 155 6.25 14.25 4.67
CA PHE A 155 4.96 14.68 4.15
C PHE A 155 5.01 14.99 2.65
N CYS A 156 6.04 15.71 2.20
CA CYS A 156 6.24 16.00 0.78
C CYS A 156 6.41 14.71 -0.05
N LEU A 157 7.23 13.76 0.43
CA LEU A 157 7.41 12.45 -0.21
C LEU A 157 6.11 11.66 -0.24
N TRP A 158 5.36 11.65 0.87
CA TRP A 158 4.04 11.02 0.96
C TRP A 158 3.10 11.56 -0.12
N LEU A 159 2.95 12.89 -0.19
CA LEU A 159 2.06 13.54 -1.16
C LEU A 159 2.50 13.29 -2.61
N ILE A 160 3.80 13.43 -2.91
CA ILE A 160 4.34 13.18 -4.25
C ILE A 160 4.10 11.71 -4.64
N GLY A 161 4.37 10.76 -3.74
CA GLY A 161 4.14 9.34 -3.97
C GLY A 161 2.67 9.04 -4.27
N MET A 162 1.76 9.58 -3.46
CA MET A 162 0.31 9.42 -3.65
C MET A 162 -0.14 9.98 -5.01
N LEU A 163 0.34 11.16 -5.40
CA LEU A 163 0.01 11.77 -6.70
C LEU A 163 0.53 10.92 -7.87
N ILE A 164 1.76 10.41 -7.78
CA ILE A 164 2.32 9.49 -8.79
C ILE A 164 1.49 8.21 -8.89
N ASN A 165 1.10 7.63 -7.75
CA ASN A 165 0.28 6.42 -7.71
C ASN A 165 -1.07 6.64 -8.39
N ILE A 166 -1.81 7.69 -8.00
CA ILE A 166 -3.12 8.01 -8.55
C ILE A 166 -3.03 8.32 -10.05
N HIS A 167 -2.03 9.10 -10.47
CA HIS A 167 -1.81 9.43 -11.88
C HIS A 167 -1.50 8.17 -12.70
N SER A 168 -0.63 7.29 -12.19
CA SER A 168 -0.27 6.06 -12.87
C SER A 168 -1.47 5.09 -12.96
N ASP A 169 -2.26 4.95 -11.89
CA ASP A 169 -3.49 4.16 -11.91
C ASP A 169 -4.53 4.76 -12.86
N HIS A 170 -4.55 6.09 -13.04
CA HIS A 170 -5.37 6.77 -14.04
C HIS A 170 -4.93 6.41 -15.46
N ILE A 171 -3.62 6.36 -15.74
CA ILE A 171 -3.14 5.89 -17.06
C ILE A 171 -3.56 4.43 -17.27
N LEU A 172 -3.30 3.55 -16.30
CA LEU A 172 -3.59 2.11 -16.41
C LEU A 172 -5.06 1.80 -16.68
N ARG A 173 -5.99 2.48 -15.99
CA ARG A 173 -7.44 2.26 -16.19
C ARG A 173 -7.95 2.79 -17.53
N ASN A 174 -7.24 3.74 -18.14
CA ASN A 174 -7.59 4.33 -19.43
C ASN A 174 -6.89 3.65 -20.62
N LEU A 175 -6.06 2.63 -20.39
CA LEU A 175 -5.48 1.83 -21.49
C LEU A 175 -6.56 1.09 -22.31
N ARG A 176 -7.72 0.84 -21.71
CA ARG A 176 -8.82 0.11 -22.34
C ARG A 176 -10.05 0.99 -22.46
N LYS A 177 -10.66 0.99 -23.64
CA LYS A 177 -12.04 1.47 -23.81
C LYS A 177 -13.02 0.45 -23.19
N PRO A 178 -14.22 0.87 -22.74
CA PRO A 178 -15.25 -0.07 -22.29
C PRO A 178 -15.49 -1.15 -23.35
N GLY A 179 -15.40 -2.44 -22.96
CA GLY A 179 -15.55 -3.59 -23.87
C GLY A 179 -14.26 -4.12 -24.49
N GLU A 180 -13.14 -3.38 -24.44
CA GLU A 180 -11.86 -3.90 -24.94
C GLU A 180 -11.26 -4.97 -24.02
N THR A 181 -10.83 -6.08 -24.62
CA THR A 181 -10.06 -7.14 -23.95
C THR A 181 -8.61 -7.12 -24.46
N GLY A 182 -7.65 -7.54 -23.62
CA GLY A 182 -6.22 -7.54 -23.98
C GLY A 182 -5.39 -6.51 -23.19
N TYR A 183 -4.09 -6.73 -23.11
CA TYR A 183 -3.16 -5.82 -22.42
C TYR A 183 -2.50 -4.89 -23.43
N LYS A 184 -2.11 -3.70 -23.00
CA LYS A 184 -1.36 -2.71 -23.78
C LYS A 184 -0.16 -2.21 -22.97
N ILE A 185 0.85 -1.69 -23.67
CA ILE A 185 2.00 -1.05 -23.04
C ILE A 185 1.55 0.33 -22.49
N PRO A 186 1.71 0.60 -21.18
CA PRO A 186 1.40 1.92 -20.64
C PRO A 186 2.39 2.98 -21.13
N ARG A 187 1.88 4.16 -21.50
CA ARG A 187 2.65 5.32 -21.97
C ARG A 187 2.21 6.58 -21.22
N GLY A 188 3.11 7.55 -21.12
CA GLY A 188 2.92 8.81 -20.40
C GLY A 188 3.38 8.76 -18.94
N GLY A 189 3.72 9.93 -18.40
CA GLY A 189 4.21 10.08 -17.03
C GLY A 189 5.44 9.21 -16.75
N LEU A 190 5.50 8.64 -15.54
CA LEU A 190 6.62 7.80 -15.12
C LEU A 190 6.69 6.45 -15.85
N PHE A 191 5.63 6.03 -16.57
CA PHE A 191 5.70 4.81 -17.37
C PHE A 191 6.73 4.92 -18.50
N GLU A 192 7.15 6.12 -18.89
CA GLU A 192 8.24 6.28 -19.86
C GLU A 192 9.58 5.77 -19.33
N TYR A 193 9.77 5.74 -18.01
CA TYR A 193 11.03 5.33 -17.37
C TYR A 193 10.95 3.98 -16.69
N VAL A 194 9.79 3.62 -16.13
CA VAL A 194 9.61 2.39 -15.34
C VAL A 194 8.38 1.59 -15.75
N THR A 195 8.41 0.29 -15.50
CA THR A 195 7.28 -0.61 -15.77
C THR A 195 6.12 -0.40 -14.80
N ALA A 196 6.42 -0.24 -13.52
CA ALA A 196 5.44 -0.22 -12.45
C ALA A 196 5.38 1.16 -11.77
N ALA A 197 5.06 2.20 -12.54
CA ALA A 197 5.05 3.58 -12.06
C ALA A 197 4.08 3.79 -10.87
N ASN A 198 2.93 3.10 -10.84
CA ASN A 198 2.01 3.16 -9.71
C ASN A 198 2.62 2.58 -8.43
N TYR A 199 3.33 1.46 -8.53
CA TYR A 199 4.02 0.86 -7.40
C TYR A 199 5.20 1.71 -6.92
N PHE A 200 5.92 2.38 -7.82
CA PHE A 200 6.93 3.35 -7.43
C PHE A 200 6.33 4.48 -6.58
N GLY A 201 5.22 5.07 -7.04
CA GLY A 201 4.52 6.10 -6.28
C GLY A 201 4.13 5.62 -4.88
N GLU A 202 3.58 4.42 -4.77
CA GLU A 202 3.16 3.84 -3.48
C GLU A 202 4.34 3.53 -2.54
N VAL A 203 5.48 3.08 -3.08
CA VAL A 203 6.70 2.92 -2.29
C VAL A 203 7.19 4.27 -1.76
N VAL A 204 7.27 5.29 -2.63
CA VAL A 204 7.68 6.64 -2.23
C VAL A 204 6.72 7.20 -1.17
N GLU A 205 5.43 6.96 -1.34
CA GLU A 205 4.39 7.39 -0.43
C GLU A 205 4.61 6.86 0.99
N TRP A 206 4.78 5.54 1.12
CA TRP A 206 4.95 4.91 2.42
C TRP A 206 6.34 5.13 3.03
N CYS A 207 7.39 5.30 2.22
CA CYS A 207 8.68 5.78 2.70
C CYS A 207 8.57 7.20 3.28
N GLY A 208 7.81 8.09 2.63
CA GLY A 208 7.51 9.42 3.15
C GLY A 208 6.73 9.39 4.46
N TYR A 209 5.70 8.54 4.53
CA TYR A 209 4.95 8.31 5.76
C TYR A 209 5.84 7.80 6.90
N ALA A 210 6.71 6.82 6.65
CA ALA A 210 7.66 6.30 7.64
C ALA A 210 8.64 7.37 8.14
N LEU A 211 9.12 8.24 7.24
CA LEU A 211 10.00 9.34 7.60
C LEU A 211 9.27 10.38 8.46
N ALA A 212 8.03 10.72 8.10
CA ALA A 212 7.23 11.68 8.84
C ALA A 212 6.78 11.16 10.21
N SER A 213 6.42 9.88 10.29
CA SER A 213 5.98 9.24 11.53
C SER A 213 7.16 8.88 12.44
N TRP A 214 8.35 8.71 11.87
CA TRP A 214 9.59 8.32 12.56
C TRP A 214 9.38 7.18 13.57
N SER A 215 8.56 6.21 13.17
CA SER A 215 8.08 5.12 14.02
C SER A 215 8.44 3.77 13.42
N ILE A 216 8.64 2.75 14.26
CA ILE A 216 8.88 1.37 13.83
C ILE A 216 7.69 0.86 13.00
N GLN A 217 6.46 1.19 13.37
CA GLN A 217 5.22 0.78 12.71
C GLN A 217 5.11 1.34 11.28
N GLY A 218 5.34 2.64 11.11
CA GLY A 218 5.41 3.26 9.77
C GLY A 218 6.56 2.70 8.92
N GLY A 219 7.74 2.48 9.52
CA GLY A 219 8.88 1.87 8.84
C GLY A 219 8.64 0.43 8.41
N ALA A 220 7.98 -0.37 9.25
CA ALA A 220 7.62 -1.75 8.94
C ALA A 220 6.65 -1.83 7.76
N PHE A 221 5.65 -0.96 7.73
CA PHE A 221 4.70 -0.93 6.63
C PHE A 221 5.35 -0.48 5.32
N ALA A 222 6.26 0.50 5.37
CA ALA A 222 7.05 0.90 4.21
C ALA A 222 7.93 -0.26 3.69
N ALA A 223 8.61 -0.98 4.59
CA ALA A 223 9.43 -2.14 4.24
C ALA A 223 8.60 -3.29 3.65
N PHE A 224 7.45 -3.60 4.26
CA PHE A 224 6.50 -4.59 3.75
C PHE A 224 6.04 -4.23 2.34
N THR A 225 5.57 -3.00 2.15
CA THR A 225 5.10 -2.47 0.86
C THR A 225 6.20 -2.60 -0.19
N PHE A 226 7.41 -2.14 0.11
CA PHE A 226 8.55 -2.26 -0.80
C PHE A 226 8.81 -3.71 -1.21
N CYS A 227 8.89 -4.63 -0.26
CA CYS A 227 9.16 -6.04 -0.51
C CYS A 227 8.13 -6.68 -1.44
N ILE A 228 6.84 -6.43 -1.19
CA ILE A 228 5.74 -7.00 -1.99
C ILE A 228 5.67 -6.35 -3.38
N LEU A 229 5.75 -5.02 -3.44
CA LEU A 229 5.57 -4.28 -4.70
C LEU A 229 6.76 -4.42 -5.64
N VAL A 230 7.99 -4.46 -5.14
CA VAL A 230 9.18 -4.71 -5.98
C VAL A 230 9.12 -6.11 -6.59
N SER A 231 8.82 -7.15 -5.80
CA SER A 231 8.69 -8.51 -6.31
C SER A 231 7.59 -8.63 -7.36
N ARG A 232 6.49 -7.88 -7.18
CA ARG A 232 5.43 -7.81 -8.17
C ARG A 232 5.80 -7.02 -9.42
N ALA A 233 6.54 -5.91 -9.27
CA ALA A 233 7.04 -5.12 -10.37
C ALA A 233 7.99 -5.94 -11.24
N GLN A 234 8.87 -6.76 -10.64
CA GLN A 234 9.76 -7.69 -11.35
C GLN A 234 8.96 -8.65 -12.24
N GLN A 235 7.90 -9.25 -11.70
CA GLN A 235 6.99 -10.09 -12.50
C GLN A 235 6.34 -9.29 -13.63
N HIS A 236 5.93 -8.04 -13.40
CA HIS A 236 5.30 -7.20 -14.42
C HIS A 236 6.27 -6.88 -15.55
N HIS A 237 7.51 -6.52 -15.20
CA HIS A 237 8.57 -6.22 -16.15
C HIS A 237 8.88 -7.42 -17.03
N GLN A 238 9.13 -8.57 -16.43
CA GLN A 238 9.39 -9.82 -17.16
C GLN A 238 8.23 -10.18 -18.09
N TRP A 239 7.00 -10.09 -17.59
CA TRP A 239 5.82 -10.38 -18.41
C TRP A 239 5.66 -9.43 -19.59
N TYR A 240 5.98 -8.14 -19.45
CA TYR A 240 5.93 -7.20 -20.57
C TYR A 240 6.99 -7.49 -21.63
N LEU A 241 8.22 -7.81 -21.21
CA LEU A 241 9.31 -8.23 -22.10
C LEU A 241 8.95 -9.49 -22.90
N GLU A 242 8.29 -10.46 -22.27
CA GLU A 242 7.85 -11.71 -22.92
C GLU A 242 6.63 -11.50 -23.84
N ARG A 243 5.75 -10.54 -23.49
CA ARG A 243 4.45 -10.40 -24.16
C ARG A 243 4.48 -9.49 -25.38
N PHE A 244 5.32 -8.46 -25.37
CA PHE A 244 5.34 -7.41 -26.38
C PHE A 244 6.74 -7.27 -26.97
N GLU A 245 6.86 -7.55 -28.27
CA GLU A 245 8.12 -7.38 -29.00
C GLU A 245 8.59 -5.92 -29.03
N ASP A 246 7.64 -4.98 -29.03
CA ASP A 246 7.84 -3.53 -29.04
C ASP A 246 7.99 -2.92 -27.64
N TYR A 247 8.12 -3.74 -26.58
CA TYR A 247 8.30 -3.21 -25.23
C TYR A 247 9.60 -2.40 -25.09
N PRO A 248 9.58 -1.16 -24.55
CA PRO A 248 10.78 -0.36 -24.41
C PRO A 248 11.78 -0.97 -23.42
N LYS A 249 12.83 -1.62 -23.94
CA LYS A 249 13.83 -2.37 -23.15
C LYS A 249 14.68 -1.50 -22.21
N PHE A 250 14.69 -0.18 -22.42
CA PHE A 250 15.39 0.74 -21.53
C PHE A 250 14.64 1.02 -20.22
N ARG A 251 13.33 0.72 -20.16
CA ARG A 251 12.54 0.90 -18.94
C ARG A 251 13.12 0.06 -17.82
N LYS A 252 13.11 0.62 -16.62
CA LYS A 252 13.46 -0.08 -15.38
C LYS A 252 12.21 -0.67 -14.76
N ILE A 253 12.37 -1.53 -13.76
CA ILE A 253 11.29 -2.28 -13.14
C ILE A 253 10.38 -1.33 -12.33
N ILE A 254 10.97 -0.53 -11.44
CA ILE A 254 10.25 0.32 -10.48
C ILE A 254 11.01 1.61 -10.11
N ILE A 255 12.34 1.64 -9.99
CA ILE A 255 13.12 2.85 -9.68
C ILE A 255 13.72 3.39 -10.99
N PRO A 256 13.38 4.63 -11.40
CA PRO A 256 13.91 5.23 -12.62
C PRO A 256 15.44 5.17 -12.66
N PHE A 257 15.97 4.74 -13.81
CA PHE A 257 17.41 4.62 -14.11
C PHE A 257 18.22 3.62 -13.26
N LEU A 258 17.64 3.05 -12.20
CA LEU A 258 18.34 2.16 -11.27
C LEU A 258 17.82 0.72 -11.34
N LEU A 259 16.56 0.49 -10.96
CA LEU A 259 15.98 -0.84 -10.75
C LEU A 259 14.70 -1.04 -11.54
#